data_AF-A0A6I3GXJ0-F1
#
_entry.id   AF-A0A6I3GXJ0-F1
#
_cell.length_a   1.000
_cell.length_b   1.000
_cell.length_c   1.000
_cell.angle_alpha   90.00
_cell.angle_beta   90.00
_cell.angle_gamma   90.00
#
_symmetry.space_group_name_H-M   'P 1'
#
loop_
_entity.id
_entity.type
_entity.pdbx_description
1 polymer ?
#
loop_
_entity_poly.entity_id
_entity_poly.type
_entity_poly.pdbx_seq_one_letter_code
_entity_poly.pdbx_strand_id
1 'polypeptide(L)' 'MKKVSTVSSTTGNQEVSVIIVDDHEAIRLALATVCEQNNFKLLASTDSVAEALKLCSEKLPDVAVLDLSL' A
#
# COMPACT_ATOMS: atom_id res chain seq x y z
N MET A 1 -6.57 43.91 15.90
CA MET A 1 -5.80 43.55 14.70
C MET A 1 -5.99 42.06 14.46
N LYS A 2 -6.77 41.66 13.45
CA LYS A 2 -7.14 40.26 13.19
C LYS A 2 -5.94 39.54 12.58
N LYS A 3 -5.43 38.51 13.25
CA LYS A 3 -4.39 37.62 12.72
C LYS A 3 -5.06 36.75 11.66
N VAL A 4 -4.78 37.03 10.39
CA VAL A 4 -5.22 36.19 9.27
C VAL A 4 -4.43 34.89 9.38
N SER A 5 -5.13 33.83 9.79
CA SER A 5 -4.60 32.47 9.75
C SER A 5 -4.55 32.04 8.28
N THR A 6 -3.37 32.11 7.69
CA THR A 6 -3.08 31.54 6.38
C THR A 6 -3.44 30.06 6.41
N VAL A 7 -4.40 29.67 5.58
CA VAL A 7 -4.79 28.27 5.38
C VAL A 7 -3.61 27.58 4.70
N SER A 8 -2.82 26.83 5.46
CA SER A 8 -1.81 25.94 4.89
C SER A 8 -2.55 24.84 4.13
N SER A 9 -2.46 24.86 2.82
CA SER A 9 -2.95 23.78 1.97
C SER A 9 -2.16 22.51 2.28
N THR A 10 -2.70 21.67 3.18
CA THR A 10 -2.16 20.35 3.49
C THR A 10 -2.47 19.40 2.33
N THR A 11 -1.70 19.44 1.26
CA THR A 11 -1.57 18.26 0.39
C THR A 11 -0.52 17.38 1.08
N GLY A 12 -0.94 16.68 2.14
CA GLY A 12 -0.07 15.79 2.89
C GLY A 12 0.39 14.66 1.99
N ASN A 13 1.67 14.63 1.65
CA ASN A 13 2.30 13.49 0.96
C ASN A 13 2.37 12.30 1.93
N GLN A 14 1.22 11.72 2.29
CA GLN A 14 1.17 10.51 3.07
C GLN A 14 1.56 9.34 2.17
N GLU A 15 2.60 8.61 2.56
CA GLU A 15 3.06 7.40 1.89
C GLU A 15 1.92 6.38 1.89
N VAL A 16 1.45 5.98 0.70
CA VAL A 16 0.34 5.03 0.55
C VAL A 16 0.86 3.63 0.82
N SER A 17 0.21 2.92 1.74
CA SER A 17 0.60 1.58 2.17
C SER A 17 -0.12 0.48 1.39
N VAL A 18 0.64 -0.55 0.97
CA VAL A 18 0.19 -1.55 0.00
C VAL A 18 0.42 -2.97 0.52
N ILE A 19 -0.50 -3.87 0.21
CA ILE A 19 -0.30 -5.33 0.27
C ILE A 19 -0.44 -5.93 -1.13
N ILE A 20 0.37 -6.95 -1.44
CA ILE A 20 0.32 -7.68 -2.71
C ILE A 20 -0.10 -9.14 -2.46
N VAL A 21 -1.03 -9.65 -3.27
CA VAL A 21 -1.53 -11.03 -3.20
C VAL A 21 -1.47 -11.63 -4.61
N ASP A 22 -0.54 -12.56 -4.82
CA ASP A 22 -0.28 -13.18 -6.12
C ASP A 22 0.51 -14.48 -5.89
N ASP A 23 0.15 -15.59 -6.54
CA ASP A 23 0.81 -16.89 -6.37
C ASP A 23 2.15 -16.97 -7.15
N HIS A 24 2.36 -16.08 -8.12
CA HIS A 24 3.59 -15.99 -8.90
C HIS A 24 4.62 -15.05 -8.25
N GLU A 25 5.70 -15.64 -7.75
CA GLU A 25 6.81 -14.92 -7.10
C GLU A 25 7.38 -13.77 -7.96
N ALA A 26 7.52 -13.99 -9.27
CA ALA A 26 8.05 -12.97 -10.19
C ALA A 26 7.20 -11.69 -10.21
N ILE A 27 5.87 -11.82 -10.13
CA ILE A 27 4.96 -10.67 -10.11
C ILE A 27 5.05 -9.94 -8.77
N ARG A 28 5.08 -10.68 -7.65
CA ARG A 28 5.28 -10.08 -6.32
C ARG A 28 6.56 -9.27 -6.23
N LEU A 29 7.67 -9.79 -6.76
CA LEU A 29 8.96 -9.08 -6.79
C LEU A 29 8.91 -7.83 -7.67
N ALA A 30 8.35 -7.92 -8.88
CA ALA A 30 8.21 -6.78 -9.77
C ALA A 30 7.37 -5.66 -9.14
N LEU A 31 6.23 -6.01 -8.53
CA LEU A 31 5.36 -5.05 -7.84
C LEU A 31 6.03 -4.45 -6.59
N ALA A 32 6.82 -5.23 -5.85
CA ALA A 32 7.60 -4.71 -4.72
C ALA A 32 8.63 -3.65 -5.17
N THR A 33 9.36 -3.93 -6.25
CA THR A 33 10.29 -2.95 -6.86
C THR A 33 9.55 -1.69 -7.32
N VAL A 34 8.37 -1.82 -7.92
CA VAL A 34 7.54 -0.66 -8.30
C VAL A 34 7.11 0.14 -7.08
N CYS A 35 6.75 -0.51 -5.96
CA CYS A 35 6.39 0.20 -4.73
C CYS A 35 7.55 1.05 -4.20
N GLU A 36 8.75 0.46 -4.11
CA GLU A 36 9.97 1.16 -3.67
C GLU A 36 10.30 2.37 -4.54
N GLN A 37 10.08 2.28 -5.84
CA GLN A 37 10.39 3.36 -6.80
C GLN A 37 9.36 4.50 -6.80
N ASN A 38 8.14 4.27 -6.32
CA ASN A 38 7.02 5.20 -6.48
C ASN A 38 6.45 5.73 -5.15
N ASN A 39 7.23 5.70 -4.06
CA ASN A 39 6.82 6.19 -2.74
C ASN A 39 5.57 5.47 -2.19
N PHE A 40 5.51 4.15 -2.40
CA PHE A 40 4.55 3.26 -1.76
C PHE A 40 5.24 2.40 -0.71
N LYS A 41 4.58 2.22 0.43
CA LYS A 41 5.07 1.34 1.49
C LYS A 41 4.50 -0.06 1.35
N LEU A 42 5.31 -1.00 0.91
CA LEU A 42 4.91 -2.42 0.92
C LEU A 42 4.88 -2.94 2.37
N LEU A 43 3.69 -3.29 2.86
CA LEU A 43 3.50 -3.83 4.21
C LEU A 43 3.65 -5.36 4.27
N ALA A 44 3.24 -6.05 3.22
CA ALA A 44 3.37 -7.50 3.07
C ALA A 44 3.15 -7.94 1.62
N SER A 45 3.65 -9.13 1.27
CA SER A 45 3.24 -9.86 0.08
C SER A 45 2.99 -11.33 0.45
N THR A 46 2.00 -11.97 -0.18
CA THR A 46 1.61 -13.36 0.08
C THR A 46 1.06 -14.01 -1.20
N ASP A 47 1.05 -15.33 -1.24
CA ASP A 47 0.45 -16.16 -2.29
C ASP A 47 -0.96 -16.66 -1.94
N SER A 48 -1.48 -16.32 -0.76
CA SER A 48 -2.74 -16.88 -0.26
C SER A 48 -3.75 -15.81 0.14
N VAL A 49 -5.00 -15.97 -0.30
CA VAL A 49 -6.13 -15.12 0.12
C VAL A 49 -6.36 -15.19 1.63
N ALA A 50 -6.21 -16.37 2.23
CA ALA A 50 -6.44 -16.55 3.67
C ALA A 50 -5.43 -15.76 4.50
N GLU A 51 -4.15 -15.80 4.11
CA GLU A 51 -3.12 -15.01 4.75
C GLU A 51 -3.31 -13.51 4.46
N ALA A 52 -3.70 -13.15 3.23
CA ALA A 52 -3.96 -11.77 2.86
C ALA A 52 -5.04 -11.12 3.73
N LEU A 53 -6.17 -11.81 3.99
CA LEU A 53 -7.24 -11.30 4.85
C LEU A 53 -6.76 -11.05 6.29
N LYS A 54 -5.91 -11.95 6.81
CA LYS A 54 -5.28 -11.78 8.13
C LYS A 54 -4.36 -10.56 8.13
N LEU A 55 -3.48 -10.45 7.13
CA LEU A 55 -2.53 -9.35 7.01
C LEU A 55 -3.24 -8.00 6.83
N CYS A 56 -4.33 -7.94 6.06
CA CYS A 56 -5.12 -6.72 5.91
C CYS A 56 -5.73 -6.27 7.24
N SER A 57 -6.21 -7.21 8.06
CA SER A 57 -6.78 -6.90 9.38
C SER A 57 -5.72 -6.46 10.40
N GLU A 58 -4.52 -7.03 10.33
CA GLU A 58 -3.42 -6.72 11.26
C GLU A 58 -2.66 -5.45 10.88
N LYS A 59 -2.45 -5.21 9.58
CA LYS A 59 -1.57 -4.15 9.07
C LYS A 59 -2.30 -2.94 8.53
N LEU A 60 -3.62 -3.04 8.30
CA LEU A 60 -4.50 -1.96 7.81
C LEU A 60 -3.90 -1.20 6.60
N PRO A 61 -3.62 -1.90 5.47
CA PRO A 61 -3.12 -1.24 4.27
C PRO A 61 -4.16 -0.27 3.69
N ASP A 62 -3.69 0.76 2.99
CA ASP A 62 -4.55 1.67 2.23
C ASP A 62 -5.07 1.01 0.93
N VAL A 63 -4.24 0.17 0.32
CA VAL A 63 -4.53 -0.50 -0.96
C VAL A 63 -4.06 -1.95 -0.94
N ALA A 64 -4.82 -2.84 -1.60
CA ALA A 64 -4.40 -4.20 -1.91
C ALA A 64 -4.33 -4.39 -3.43
N VAL A 65 -3.24 -4.98 -3.90
CA VAL A 65 -3.07 -5.45 -5.28
C VAL A 65 -3.29 -6.96 -5.28
N LEU A 66 -4.29 -7.41 -6.02
CA LEU A 66 -4.79 -8.79 -5.97
C LEU A 66 -4.77 -9.39 -7.37
N ASP A 67 -4.12 -10.54 -7.54
CA ASP A 67 -4.38 -11.40 -8.70
C ASP A 67 -5.76 -12.06 -8.56
N LEU A 68 -6.50 -12.06 -9.66
CA LEU A 68 -7.84 -12.65 -9.74
C LEU A 68 -7.80 -14.15 -10.08
N SER A 69 -6.65 -14.67 -10.52
CA SER A 69 -6.48 -16.07 -10.96
C SER A 69 -5.66 -16.91 -9.99
N LEU A 70 -5.67 -16.54 -8.70
CA LEU A 70 -5.06 -17.26 -7.57
C LEU A 70 -5.50 -18.73 -7.44
#